data_AF-A0A938P3H8-F1
#
_entry.id   AF-A0A938P3H8-F1
#
_cell.length_a   1.000
_cell.length_b   1.000
_cell.length_c   1.000
_cell.angle_alpha   90.00
_cell.angle_beta   90.00
_cell.angle_gamma   90.00
#
_symmetry.space_group_name_H-M   'P 1'
#
loop_
_entity.id
_entity.type
_entity.pdbx_description
1 polymer ?
#
loop_
_entity_poly.entity_id
_entity_poly.type
_entity_poly.pdbx_seq_one_letter_code
_entity_poly.pdbx_strand_id
1 'polypeptide(L)'
;MGQTQLLLAVLGLLLLGIAISVGVQMFQANAVEQTRNAIMNDLGNFAGRARAYFWKPAHLGGGEKSFNGVTIRMLYPMTENPNARYYVETANDDECTIVGVGKIVSGEDSIRIRIRVTERRNIIEVIN
;
A
#
# COMPACT_ATOMS: atom_id res chain seq x y z
N MET A 1 -5.32 54.21 -17.87
CA MET A 1 -4.92 52.91 -18.49
C MET A 1 -4.02 52.08 -17.58
N GLY A 2 -3.02 52.66 -16.89
CA GLY A 2 -2.17 51.90 -15.95
C GLY A 2 -2.90 51.29 -14.74
N GLN A 3 -3.92 51.96 -14.19
CA GLN A 3 -4.66 51.47 -13.02
C GLN A 3 -5.51 50.22 -13.32
N THR A 4 -6.16 50.15 -14.49
CA THR A 4 -6.98 48.99 -14.87
C THR A 4 -6.13 47.78 -15.28
N GLN A 5 -4.98 48.01 -15.92
CA GLN A 5 -4.01 46.96 -16.23
C GLN A 5 -3.37 46.37 -14.97
N LEU A 6 -3.03 47.22 -13.99
CA LEU A 6 -2.55 46.75 -12.68
C LEU A 6 -3.60 45.91 -11.96
N LEU A 7 -4.87 46.30 -12.02
CA LEU A 7 -5.96 45.57 -11.35
C LEU A 7 -6.20 44.19 -12.01
N LEU A 8 -6.13 44.11 -13.33
CA LEU A 8 -6.23 42.85 -14.07
C LEU A 8 -5.04 41.92 -13.79
N ALA A 9 -3.83 42.46 -13.67
CA ALA A 9 -2.65 41.68 -13.32
C ALA A 9 -2.77 41.07 -11.91
N VAL A 10 -3.24 41.86 -10.93
CA VAL A 10 -3.47 41.39 -9.55
C VAL A 10 -4.56 40.31 -9.52
N LEU A 11 -5.64 40.48 -10.27
CA LEU A 11 -6.70 39.48 -10.37
C LEU A 11 -6.18 38.15 -10.95
N GLY A 12 -5.33 38.20 -11.98
CA GLY A 12 -4.69 37.02 -12.54
C GLY A 12 -3.77 36.29 -11.55
N LEU A 13 -3.01 37.05 -10.74
CA LEU A 13 -2.13 36.48 -9.72
C LEU A 13 -2.92 35.78 -8.60
N LEU A 14 -4.07 36.32 -8.20
CA LEU A 14 -4.96 35.70 -7.21
C LEU A 14 -5.44 34.32 -7.68
N LEU A 15 -5.86 34.21 -8.94
CA LEU A 15 -6.29 32.95 -9.53
C LEU A 15 -5.14 31.94 -9.64
N LEU A 16 -3.94 32.40 -10.03
CA LEU A 16 -2.75 31.55 -10.09
C LEU A 16 -2.41 30.95 -8.72
N GLY A 17 -2.52 31.72 -7.63
CA GLY A 17 -2.25 31.24 -6.28
C GLY A 17 -3.17 30.08 -5.86
N ILE A 18 -4.47 30.18 -6.16
CA ILE A 18 -5.44 29.11 -5.88
C ILE A 18 -5.14 27.87 -6.74
N ALA A 19 -4.87 28.06 -8.03
CA ALA A 19 -4.58 26.96 -8.95
C ALA A 19 -3.36 26.14 -8.52
N ILE A 20 -2.29 26.80 -8.05
CA ILE A 20 -1.09 26.11 -7.53
C ILE A 20 -1.41 25.30 -6.28
N SER A 21 -2.16 25.89 -5.32
CA SER A 21 -2.52 25.21 -4.08
C SER A 21 -3.34 23.93 -4.35
N VAL A 22 -4.37 24.04 -5.20
CA VAL A 22 -5.19 22.88 -5.58
C VAL A 22 -4.38 21.85 -6.37
N GLY A 23 -3.52 22.31 -7.28
CA GLY A 23 -2.63 21.43 -8.04
C GLY A 23 -1.74 20.58 -7.14
N VAL A 24 -1.09 21.18 -6.14
CA VAL A 24 -0.25 20.48 -5.18
C VAL A 24 -1.05 19.45 -4.37
N GLN A 25 -2.24 19.82 -3.88
CA GLN A 25 -3.11 18.90 -3.14
C GLN A 25 -3.51 17.69 -4.00
N MET A 26 -3.84 17.91 -5.28
CA MET A 26 -4.20 16.84 -6.21
C MET A 26 -3.00 15.93 -6.51
N PHE A 27 -1.79 16.47 -6.64
CA PHE A 27 -0.58 15.65 -6.80
C PHE A 27 -0.32 14.77 -5.59
N GLN A 28 -0.46 15.30 -4.36
CA GLN A 28 -0.31 14.52 -3.14
C GLN A 28 -1.36 13.41 -3.02
N ALA A 29 -2.63 13.74 -3.28
CA ALA A 29 -3.72 12.76 -3.28
C ALA A 29 -3.48 11.62 -4.29
N ASN A 30 -3.01 11.95 -5.50
CA ASN A 30 -2.67 10.95 -6.50
C ASN A 30 -1.50 10.05 -6.06
N ALA A 31 -0.47 10.59 -5.40
CA ALA A 31 0.66 9.81 -4.91
C ALA A 31 0.25 8.82 -3.80
N VAL A 32 -0.66 9.24 -2.91
CA VAL A 32 -1.26 8.40 -1.86
C VAL A 32 -2.06 7.25 -2.48
N GLU A 33 -2.93 7.54 -3.45
CA GLU A 33 -3.74 6.52 -4.14
C GLU A 33 -2.89 5.53 -4.95
N GLN A 34 -1.85 6.01 -5.65
CA GLN A 34 -0.91 5.13 -6.35
C GLN A 34 -0.19 4.18 -5.39
N THR A 35 0.25 4.68 -4.23
CA THR A 35 0.88 3.85 -3.20
C THR A 35 -0.08 2.81 -2.65
N ARG A 36 -1.32 3.20 -2.33
CA ARG A 36 -2.38 2.27 -1.88
C ARG A 36 -2.59 1.15 -2.89
N ASN A 37 -2.74 1.48 -4.17
CA ASN A 37 -2.95 0.49 -5.23
C ASN A 37 -1.73 -0.43 -5.41
N ALA A 38 -0.52 0.11 -5.32
CA ALA A 38 0.71 -0.67 -5.36
C ALA A 38 0.80 -1.68 -4.20
N ILE A 39 0.50 -1.24 -2.97
CA ILE A 39 0.48 -2.12 -1.79
C ILE A 39 -0.57 -3.22 -1.97
N MET A 40 -1.78 -2.90 -2.44
CA MET A 40 -2.81 -3.91 -2.69
C MET A 40 -2.36 -4.95 -3.72
N ASN A 41 -1.67 -4.52 -4.78
CA ASN A 41 -1.12 -5.43 -5.79
C ASN A 41 -0.04 -6.35 -5.21
N ASP A 42 0.90 -5.79 -4.45
CA ASP A 42 1.97 -6.53 -3.77
C ASP A 42 1.40 -7.57 -2.80
N LEU A 43 0.45 -7.16 -1.95
CA LEU A 43 -0.22 -8.04 -1.00
C LEU A 43 -1.00 -9.16 -1.71
N GLY A 44 -1.64 -8.87 -2.85
CA GLY A 44 -2.29 -9.88 -3.69
C GLY A 44 -1.30 -10.94 -4.19
N ASN A 45 -0.12 -10.52 -4.66
CA ASN A 45 0.94 -11.43 -5.08
C ASN A 45 1.47 -12.27 -3.89
N PHE A 46 1.68 -11.65 -2.72
CA PHE A 46 2.16 -12.33 -1.52
C PHE A 46 1.14 -13.34 -1.00
N ALA A 47 -0.16 -13.04 -1.07
CA ALA A 47 -1.21 -13.98 -0.73
C ALA A 47 -1.22 -15.21 -1.65
N GLY A 48 -0.99 -15.02 -2.96
CA GLY A 48 -0.83 -16.13 -3.89
C GLY A 48 0.34 -17.05 -3.51
N ARG A 49 1.48 -16.47 -3.13
CA ARG A 49 2.67 -17.22 -2.68
C ARG A 49 2.46 -17.91 -1.33
N ALA A 50 1.77 -17.25 -0.39
CA ALA A 50 1.45 -17.83 0.91
C ALA A 50 0.53 -19.05 0.75
N ARG A 51 -0.43 -19.01 -0.17
CA ARG A 51 -1.25 -20.18 -0.50
C ARG A 51 -0.47 -21.28 -1.19
N ALA A 52 0.46 -20.93 -2.09
CA ALA A 52 1.34 -21.92 -2.69
C ALA A 52 2.20 -22.61 -1.61
N TYR A 53 2.63 -21.89 -0.57
CA TYR A 53 3.31 -22.47 0.59
C TYR A 53 2.40 -23.44 1.35
N PHE A 54 1.15 -23.07 1.64
CA PHE A 54 0.17 -23.92 2.34
C PHE A 54 -0.02 -25.29 1.65
N TRP A 55 -0.17 -25.31 0.32
CA TRP A 55 -0.36 -26.55 -0.43
C TRP A 55 0.92 -27.36 -0.65
N LYS A 56 2.09 -26.74 -0.47
CA LYS A 56 3.38 -27.39 -0.70
C LYS A 56 3.70 -28.34 0.48
N PRO A 57 4.16 -29.58 0.21
CA PRO A 57 4.57 -30.49 1.28
C PRO A 57 5.79 -29.97 2.06
N ALA A 58 5.89 -30.32 3.34
CA ALA A 58 6.99 -29.90 4.23
C ALA A 58 8.37 -30.30 3.69
N HIS A 59 8.51 -31.49 3.07
CA HIS A 59 9.77 -31.98 2.50
C HIS A 59 10.30 -31.13 1.31
N LEU A 60 9.46 -30.26 0.73
CA LEU A 60 9.85 -29.31 -0.33
C LEU A 60 9.94 -27.86 0.19
N GLY A 61 9.99 -27.68 1.52
CA GLY A 61 10.00 -26.38 2.18
C GLY A 61 8.64 -25.67 2.15
N GLY A 62 7.55 -26.43 2.14
CA GLY A 62 6.19 -25.94 2.23
C GLY A 62 5.60 -26.01 3.64
N GLY A 63 4.31 -25.70 3.76
CA GLY A 63 3.59 -25.62 5.03
C GLY A 63 2.74 -26.84 5.37
N GLU A 64 2.60 -27.83 4.48
CA GLU A 64 1.83 -29.06 4.72
C GLU A 64 0.41 -28.79 5.28
N LYS A 65 -0.36 -27.92 4.59
CA LYS A 65 -1.66 -27.42 5.03
C LYS A 65 -1.64 -26.57 6.30
N SER A 66 -0.54 -25.88 6.53
CA SER A 66 -0.40 -24.85 7.56
C SER A 66 0.27 -23.61 6.97
N PHE A 67 -0.07 -22.44 7.49
CA PHE A 67 0.73 -21.23 7.25
C PHE A 67 1.81 -21.01 8.31
N ASN A 68 1.93 -21.90 9.31
CA ASN A 68 2.99 -21.82 10.30
C ASN A 68 4.37 -21.76 9.63
N GLY A 69 5.22 -20.85 10.11
CA GLY A 69 6.57 -20.67 9.58
C GLY A 69 6.66 -19.83 8.31
N VAL A 70 5.53 -19.36 7.73
CA VAL A 70 5.57 -18.36 6.65
C VAL A 70 6.23 -17.09 7.16
N THR A 71 7.29 -16.68 6.48
CA THR A 71 7.95 -15.39 6.71
C THR A 71 7.80 -14.51 5.48
N ILE A 72 7.83 -13.18 5.67
CA ILE A 72 7.77 -12.26 4.53
C ILE A 72 8.88 -12.54 3.52
N ARG A 73 10.06 -13.00 3.98
CA ARG A 73 11.21 -13.30 3.12
C ARG A 73 10.98 -14.46 2.16
N MET A 74 10.09 -15.40 2.52
CA MET A 74 9.68 -16.50 1.65
C MET A 74 8.72 -16.02 0.55
N LEU A 75 7.95 -14.97 0.83
CA LEU A 75 6.97 -14.40 -0.11
C LEU A 75 7.62 -13.34 -1.01
N TYR A 76 8.50 -12.53 -0.44
CA TYR A 76 9.21 -11.45 -1.10
C TYR A 76 10.63 -11.36 -0.52
N PRO A 77 11.70 -11.50 -1.34
CA PRO A 77 13.06 -11.56 -0.82
C PRO A 77 13.51 -10.25 -0.14
N MET A 78 12.90 -9.13 -0.54
CA MET A 78 13.06 -7.83 0.10
C MET A 78 11.95 -7.68 1.15
N THR A 79 12.21 -6.99 2.27
CA THR A 79 11.17 -6.73 3.30
C THR A 79 10.49 -5.37 3.09
N GLU A 80 10.92 -4.65 2.07
CA GLU A 80 10.43 -3.32 1.72
C GLU A 80 10.67 -3.05 0.23
N ASN A 81 9.91 -2.11 -0.30
CA ASN A 81 10.12 -1.51 -1.61
C ASN A 81 9.97 0.02 -1.48
N PRO A 82 10.02 0.80 -2.59
CA PRO A 82 9.83 2.25 -2.54
C PRO A 82 8.45 2.67 -2.01
N ASN A 83 7.43 1.82 -2.13
CA ASN A 83 6.05 2.13 -1.77
C ASN A 83 5.76 1.82 -0.30
N ALA A 84 6.28 0.71 0.24
CA ALA A 84 5.93 0.20 1.56
C ALA A 84 6.97 -0.74 2.18
N ARG A 85 6.83 -0.96 3.49
CA ARG A 85 7.46 -2.04 4.24
C ARG A 85 6.44 -3.15 4.53
N TYR A 86 6.86 -4.40 4.40
CA TYR A 86 6.00 -5.56 4.55
C TYR A 86 6.46 -6.48 5.67
N TYR A 87 5.51 -7.07 6.39
CA TYR A 87 5.76 -8.10 7.40
C TYR A 87 4.56 -9.03 7.56
N VAL A 88 4.82 -10.21 8.11
CA VAL A 88 3.77 -11.15 8.54
C VAL A 88 3.43 -10.78 9.98
N GLU A 89 2.18 -10.47 10.25
CA GLU A 89 1.67 -10.11 11.57
C GLU A 89 1.30 -11.37 12.36
N THR A 90 0.55 -12.28 11.74
CA THR A 90 0.20 -13.57 12.30
C THR A 90 0.27 -14.66 11.24
N ALA A 91 0.64 -15.87 11.64
CA ALA A 91 0.56 -17.06 10.81
C ALA A 91 0.22 -18.23 11.72
N ASN A 92 -0.82 -18.98 11.37
CA ASN A 92 -1.27 -20.16 12.08
C ASN A 92 -1.67 -21.25 11.06
N ASP A 93 -2.29 -22.33 11.52
CA ASP A 93 -2.64 -23.42 10.61
C ASP A 93 -3.70 -23.02 9.56
N ASP A 94 -4.61 -22.11 9.90
CA ASP A 94 -5.77 -21.79 9.05
C ASP A 94 -5.64 -20.48 8.27
N GLU A 95 -4.87 -19.52 8.80
CA GLU A 95 -4.74 -18.17 8.28
C GLU A 95 -3.32 -17.58 8.39
N CYS A 96 -3.01 -16.68 7.47
CA CYS A 96 -1.82 -15.85 7.48
C CYS A 96 -2.21 -14.39 7.25
N THR A 97 -1.80 -13.51 8.15
CA THR A 97 -2.04 -12.07 8.06
C THR A 97 -0.76 -11.36 7.67
N ILE A 98 -0.78 -10.70 6.51
CA ILE A 98 0.36 -9.94 5.97
C ILE A 98 -0.03 -8.47 5.97
N VAL A 99 0.88 -7.61 6.44
CA VAL A 99 0.66 -6.17 6.53
C VAL A 99 1.69 -5.43 5.69
N GLY A 100 1.21 -4.48 4.89
CA GLY A 100 2.00 -3.48 4.19
C GLY A 100 1.79 -2.11 4.80
N VAL A 101 2.89 -1.42 5.14
CA VAL A 101 2.88 -0.06 5.69
C VAL A 101 3.50 0.87 4.65
N GLY A 102 2.68 1.76 4.09
CA GLY A 102 3.08 2.75 3.10
C GLY A 102 4.11 3.74 3.63
N LYS A 103 5.14 4.01 2.82
CA LYS A 103 6.17 5.02 3.10
C LYS A 103 5.67 6.43 2.81
N ILE A 104 4.70 6.57 1.90
CA ILE A 104 3.99 7.83 1.68
C ILE A 104 2.88 7.95 2.75
N VAL A 105 2.91 9.06 3.48
CA VAL A 105 2.00 9.37 4.58
C VAL A 105 0.79 10.12 4.01
N SER A 106 -0.41 9.77 4.48
CA SER A 106 -1.63 10.56 4.22
C SER A 106 -1.86 11.47 5.42
N GLY A 107 -1.39 12.72 5.34
CA GLY A 107 -1.40 13.62 6.51
C GLY A 107 -0.31 13.24 7.52
N GLU A 108 -0.70 12.89 8.76
CA GLU A 108 0.23 12.46 9.82
C GLU A 108 0.38 10.93 9.95
N ASP A 109 -0.50 10.14 9.31
CA ASP A 109 -0.49 8.67 9.44
C ASP A 109 -0.13 7.93 8.15
N SER A 110 0.62 6.84 8.31
CA SER A 110 1.03 5.98 7.21
C SER A 110 -0.14 5.10 6.78
N ILE A 111 -0.36 4.95 5.47
CA ILE A 111 -1.37 4.03 4.95
C ILE A 111 -0.99 2.60 5.35
N ARG A 112 -1.80 1.91 6.16
CA ARG A 112 -1.59 0.50 6.47
C ARG A 112 -2.65 -0.34 5.78
N ILE A 113 -2.22 -1.40 5.11
CA ILE A 113 -3.12 -2.35 4.46
C ILE A 113 -2.76 -3.73 4.97
N ARG A 114 -3.77 -4.45 5.43
CA ARG A 114 -3.67 -5.82 5.89
C ARG A 114 -4.38 -6.73 4.90
N ILE A 115 -3.77 -7.86 4.59
CA ILE A 115 -4.42 -8.97 3.89
C ILE A 115 -4.40 -10.19 4.81
N ARG A 116 -5.58 -10.75 5.05
CA ARG A 116 -5.75 -12.05 5.69
C ARG A 116 -5.96 -13.09 4.62
N VAL A 117 -5.06 -14.05 4.58
CA VAL A 117 -5.01 -15.14 3.61
C VAL A 117 -5.51 -16.39 4.31
N THR A 118 -6.56 -17.00 3.78
CA THR A 118 -7.01 -18.34 4.16
C THR A 118 -6.89 -19.30 2.97
N GLU A 119 -7.10 -20.59 3.21
CA GLU A 119 -7.09 -21.64 2.18
C GLU A 119 -7.94 -21.23 0.95
N ARG A 120 -9.13 -20.67 1.18
CA ARG A 120 -10.13 -20.43 0.13
C ARG A 120 -10.34 -18.97 -0.24
N ARG A 121 -10.06 -18.02 0.67
CA ARG A 121 -10.40 -16.60 0.48
C ARG A 121 -9.28 -15.69 0.96
N ASN A 122 -9.21 -14.51 0.36
CA ASN A 122 -8.34 -13.42 0.81
C ASN A 122 -9.28 -12.32 1.28
N ILE A 123 -9.04 -11.79 2.47
CA ILE A 123 -9.78 -10.66 3.01
C ILE A 123 -8.78 -9.51 3.08
N ILE A 124 -9.04 -8.42 2.35
CA ILE A 124 -8.20 -7.23 2.34
C ILE A 124 -8.89 -6.18 3.21
N GLU A 125 -8.17 -5.68 4.21
CA GLU A 125 -8.62 -4.65 5.14
C GLU A 125 -7.65 -3.47 5.09
N VAL A 126 -8.17 -2.27 4.90
CA VAL A 126 -7.37 -1.04 5.02
C VAL A 126 -7.46 -0.59 6.48
N ILE A 127 -6.32 -0.45 7.13
CA ILE A 127 -6.19 0.00 8.51
C ILE A 127 -5.66 1.43 8.42
N ASN A 128 -6.54 2.41 8.61
CA ASN A 128 -6.12 3.78 8.87
C ASN A 128 -5.72 3.85 10.34
#